data_AF-A0A503KYR6-F1
#
_entry.id   AF-A0A503KYR6-F1
#
_cell.length_a   1.000
_cell.length_b   1.000
_cell.length_c   1.000
_cell.angle_alpha   90.00
_cell.angle_beta   90.00
_cell.angle_gamma   90.00
#
_symmetry.space_group_name_H-M   'P 1'
#
loop_
_entity.id
_entity.type
_entity.pdbx_description
1 polymer ?
#
loop_
_entity_poly.entity_id
_entity_poly.type
_entity_poly.pdbx_seq_one_letter_code
_entity_poly.pdbx_strand_id
1 'polypeptide(L)'
;MDFRDITAVDAKGRHVVIELKAKKATKEALAQILAYMGEVVVTKELPLAQIRGILIAPDFQERAVLAARVTPNVTLMRYRMPLAFELVTG
;
A
#
# COMPACT_ATOMS: atom_id res chain seq x y z
N MET A 1 1.97 -3.00 13.34
CA MET A 1 2.69 -3.06 12.04
C MET A 1 3.33 -4.42 11.79
N ASP A 2 3.21 -4.94 10.57
CA ASP A 2 3.91 -6.15 10.11
C ASP A 2 5.24 -5.76 9.42
N PHE A 3 6.17 -6.70 9.25
CA PHE A 3 7.50 -6.44 8.65
C PHE A 3 7.45 -6.05 7.16
N ARG A 4 6.28 -6.16 6.53
CA ARG A 4 6.04 -5.88 5.11
C ARG A 4 5.61 -4.43 4.85
N ASP A 5 5.34 -3.69 5.91
CA ASP A 5 4.87 -2.31 5.84
C ASP A 5 6.03 -1.33 5.91
N ILE A 6 5.95 -0.28 5.11
CA ILE A 6 6.88 0.85 5.17
C ILE A 6 6.11 2.07 5.61
N THR A 7 6.66 2.84 6.55
CA THR A 7 6.14 4.17 6.85
C THR A 7 7.11 5.27 6.44
N ALA A 8 6.54 6.39 5.99
CA ALA A 8 7.29 7.55 5.56
C ALA A 8 6.51 8.85 5.90
N VAL A 9 7.13 9.99 5.59
CA VAL A 9 6.49 11.30 5.61
C VAL A 9 6.64 11.89 4.21
N ASP A 10 5.54 12.37 3.60
CA ASP A 10 5.60 13.00 2.29
C ASP A 10 6.08 14.46 2.38
N ALA A 11 6.35 15.08 1.23
CA ALA A 11 6.84 16.46 1.16
C ALA A 11 5.89 17.52 1.77
N LYS A 12 4.62 17.15 2.06
CA LYS A 12 3.64 18.00 2.74
C LYS A 12 3.52 17.68 4.23
N GLY A 13 4.41 16.85 4.78
CA GLY A 13 4.39 16.45 6.19
C GLY A 13 3.35 15.40 6.54
N ARG A 14 2.68 14.77 5.56
CA ARG A 14 1.67 13.73 5.83
C ARG A 14 2.34 12.38 6.06
N HIS A 15 1.83 11.61 7.02
CA HIS A 15 2.27 10.25 7.22
C HIS A 15 1.79 9.36 6.07
N VAL A 16 2.70 8.52 5.58
CA VAL A 16 2.44 7.59 4.50
C VAL A 16 2.65 6.18 5.03
N VAL A 17 1.65 5.32 4.85
CA VAL A 17 1.71 3.88 5.06
C VAL A 17 1.75 3.22 3.69
N ILE A 18 2.73 2.36 3.46
CA ILE A 18 2.95 1.69 2.19
C ILE A 18 2.91 0.18 2.43
N GLU A 19 2.09 -0.51 1.65
CA GLU A 19 2.00 -1.97 1.62
C GLU A 19 2.40 -2.46 0.22
N LEU A 20 3.35 -3.39 0.14
CA LEU A 20 3.84 -3.94 -1.13
C LEU A 20 3.47 -5.42 -1.24
N LYS A 21 2.78 -5.78 -2.33
CA LYS A 21 2.42 -7.17 -2.64
C LYS A 21 3.19 -7.66 -3.87
N ALA A 22 3.84 -8.82 -3.76
CA ALA A 22 4.51 -9.50 -4.88
C ALA A 22 3.53 -10.19 -5.85
N LYS A 23 2.25 -10.29 -5.48
CA LYS A 23 1.17 -10.93 -6.25
C LYS A 23 0.01 -9.96 -6.44
N LYS A 24 -0.92 -10.33 -7.33
CA LYS A 24 -2.16 -9.59 -7.57
C LYS A 24 -2.88 -9.29 -6.24
N ALA A 25 -3.07 -8.01 -5.93
CA ALA A 25 -3.69 -7.58 -4.69
C ALA A 25 -5.22 -7.73 -4.72
N THR A 26 -5.77 -8.15 -3.59
CA THR A 26 -7.20 -8.42 -3.40
C THR A 26 -7.84 -7.39 -2.45
N LYS A 27 -9.13 -7.53 -2.15
CA LYS A 27 -9.80 -6.65 -1.17
C LYS A 27 -9.20 -6.78 0.24
N GLU A 28 -8.63 -7.93 0.57
CA GLU A 28 -7.96 -8.19 1.85
C GLU A 28 -6.70 -7.33 1.99
N ALA A 29 -5.95 -7.10 0.91
CA ALA A 29 -4.81 -6.20 0.92
C ALA A 29 -5.23 -4.74 1.15
N LEU A 30 -6.39 -4.33 0.63
CA LEU A 30 -6.97 -3.01 0.93
C LEU A 30 -7.40 -2.91 2.39
N ALA A 31 -8.06 -3.94 2.94
CA ALA A 31 -8.43 -3.97 4.36
C ALA A 31 -7.19 -3.90 5.27
N GLN A 32 -6.11 -4.58 4.90
CA GLN A 32 -4.86 -4.59 5.65
C GLN A 32 -4.23 -3.19 5.72
N ILE A 33 -4.06 -2.49 4.58
CA ILE A 33 -3.51 -1.13 4.61
C ILE A 33 -4.41 -0.15 5.37
N LEU A 34 -5.73 -0.31 5.29
CA LEU A 34 -6.67 0.50 6.08
C LEU A 34 -6.52 0.28 7.59
N ALA A 35 -6.32 -0.97 8.01
CA ALA A 35 -6.06 -1.29 9.41
C ALA A 35 -4.78 -0.60 9.92
N TYR A 36 -3.70 -0.63 9.15
CA TYR A 36 -2.45 0.05 9.53
C TYR A 36 -2.57 1.57 9.52
N MET A 37 -3.32 2.15 8.57
CA MET A 37 -3.63 3.58 8.62
C MET A 37 -4.37 3.94 9.91
N GLY A 38 -5.35 3.11 10.33
CA GLY A 38 -6.05 3.28 11.60
C GLY A 38 -5.13 3.16 12.83
N GLU A 39 -4.20 2.20 12.81
CA GLU A 39 -3.17 2.05 13.85
C GLU A 39 -2.32 3.32 13.95
N VAL A 40 -1.90 3.91 12.82
CA VAL A 40 -1.14 5.18 12.81
C VAL A 40 -1.96 6.36 13.32
N VAL A 41 -3.24 6.45 12.95
CA VAL A 41 -4.15 7.48 13.49
C VAL A 41 -4.18 7.45 15.01
N VAL A 42 -4.37 6.26 15.59
CA VAL A 42 -4.46 6.08 17.05
C VAL A 42 -3.12 6.30 17.72
N THR A 43 -2.05 5.68 17.22
CA THR A 43 -0.72 5.71 17.87
C THR A 43 -0.03 7.06 17.77
N LYS A 44 -0.31 7.87 16.74
CA LYS A 44 0.28 9.19 16.56
C LYS A 44 -0.66 10.35 16.89
N GLU A 45 -1.90 10.05 17.30
CA GLU A 45 -2.93 11.05 17.59
C GLU A 45 -3.16 12.03 16.42
N LEU A 46 -3.10 11.51 15.18
CA LEU A 46 -3.25 12.32 13.97
C LEU A 46 -4.61 12.13 13.33
N PRO A 47 -5.20 13.19 12.75
CA PRO A 47 -6.44 13.05 12.00
C PRO A 47 -6.20 12.19 10.74
N LEU A 48 -7.21 11.41 10.34
CA LEU A 48 -7.14 10.55 9.15
C LEU A 48 -6.75 11.33 7.87
N ALA A 49 -7.11 12.61 7.78
CA ALA A 49 -6.74 13.49 6.66
C ALA A 49 -5.22 13.73 6.50
N GLN A 50 -4.44 13.48 7.56
CA GLN A 50 -2.97 13.56 7.54
C GLN A 50 -2.29 12.22 7.25
N ILE A 51 -3.06 11.15 7.03
CA ILE A 51 -2.54 9.81 6.73
C ILE A 51 -2.86 9.44 5.29
N ARG A 52 -1.89 8.87 4.58
CA ARG A 52 -2.03 8.32 3.23
C ARG A 52 -1.70 6.85 3.22
N GLY A 53 -2.55 6.03 2.61
CA GLY A 53 -2.23 4.67 2.24
C GLY A 53 -1.77 4.58 0.80
N ILE A 54 -0.68 3.85 0.55
CA ILE A 54 -0.25 3.47 -0.80
C ILE A 54 -0.13 1.95 -0.85
N LEU A 55 -1.04 1.30 -1.59
CA LEU A 55 -0.97 -0.13 -1.84
C LEU A 55 -0.34 -0.37 -3.21
N ILE A 56 0.81 -1.05 -3.22
CA ILE A 56 1.62 -1.31 -4.41
C ILE A 56 1.56 -2.80 -4.76
N ALA A 57 1.25 -3.14 -6.02
CA ALA A 57 1.14 -4.55 -6.47
C ALA A 57 1.44 -4.68 -7.97
N PRO A 58 1.74 -5.89 -8.52
CA PRO A 58 1.87 -6.08 -9.96
C PRO A 58 0.52 -5.91 -10.70
N ASP A 59 -0.59 -6.21 -10.02
CA ASP A 59 -1.96 -5.99 -10.50
C ASP A 59 -2.96 -6.00 -9.33
N PHE A 60 -4.22 -5.66 -9.61
CA PHE A 60 -5.31 -5.59 -8.63
C PHE A 60 -6.54 -6.35 -9.11
N GLN A 61 -7.28 -6.99 -8.20
CA GLN A 61 -8.63 -7.45 -8.48
C GLN A 61 -9.57 -6.25 -8.67
N GLU A 62 -10.56 -6.38 -9.56
CA GLU A 62 -11.51 -5.31 -9.85
C GLU A 62 -12.24 -4.82 -8.58
N ARG A 63 -12.67 -5.74 -7.72
CA ARG A 63 -13.29 -5.38 -6.43
C ARG A 63 -12.40 -4.52 -5.53
N ALA A 64 -11.08 -4.75 -5.54
CA ALA A 64 -10.13 -3.92 -4.79
C ALA A 64 -10.03 -2.51 -5.40
N VAL A 65 -10.03 -2.41 -6.73
CA VAL A 65 -10.03 -1.12 -7.44
C VAL A 65 -11.31 -0.35 -7.15
N LEU A 66 -12.48 -1.00 -7.22
CA LEU A 66 -13.77 -0.37 -6.93
C LEU A 66 -13.86 0.12 -5.49
N ALA A 67 -13.41 -0.68 -4.52
CA ALA A 67 -13.38 -0.27 -3.11
C ALA A 67 -12.41 0.91 -2.86
N ALA A 68 -11.26 0.93 -3.51
CA ALA A 68 -10.33 2.05 -3.39
C ALA A 68 -10.88 3.37 -3.96
N ARG A 69 -11.74 3.32 -4.99
CA ARG A 69 -12.38 4.53 -5.55
C ARG A 69 -13.23 5.30 -4.54
N VAL A 70 -13.82 4.61 -3.57
CA VAL A 70 -14.61 5.23 -2.48
C VAL A 70 -13.79 5.45 -1.21
N THR A 71 -12.46 5.24 -1.27
CA THR A 71 -11.53 5.37 -0.15
C THR A 71 -10.44 6.39 -0.50
N PRO A 72 -10.72 7.70 -0.42
CA PRO A 72 -9.88 8.74 -1.03
C PRO A 72 -8.46 8.86 -0.44
N ASN A 73 -8.25 8.36 0.79
CA ASN A 73 -6.94 8.39 1.43
C ASN A 73 -6.05 7.19 1.05
N VAL A 74 -6.53 6.28 0.18
CA VAL A 74 -5.76 5.15 -0.33
C VAL A 74 -5.50 5.30 -1.82
N THR A 75 -4.25 5.18 -2.22
CA THR A 75 -3.82 5.12 -3.62
C THR A 75 -3.40 3.69 -3.97
N LEU A 76 -3.90 3.16 -5.08
CA LEU A 76 -3.41 1.90 -5.66
C LEU A 76 -2.37 2.20 -6.73
N MET A 77 -1.19 1.59 -6.63
CA MET A 77 -0.11 1.75 -7.61
C MET A 77 0.30 0.41 -8.19
N ARG A 78 0.30 0.30 -9.52
CA ARG A 78 0.89 -0.86 -10.20
C ARG A 78 2.38 -0.67 -10.35
N TYR A 79 3.18 -1.69 -10.02
CA TYR A 79 4.57 -1.74 -10.44
C TYR A 79 4.75 -2.70 -11.61
N ARG A 80 5.79 -2.46 -12.42
CA ARG A 80 6.26 -3.36 -13.47
C ARG A 80 7.74 -3.56 -13.25
N MET A 81 8.17 -4.82 -13.17
CA MET A 81 9.57 -5.18 -13.03
C MET A 81 9.97 -6.02 -14.25
N PRO A 82 10.71 -5.46 -15.21
CA PRO A 82 11.29 -6.27 -16.28
C PRO A 82 12.36 -7.17 -15.65
N LEU A 83 12.29 -8.47 -15.94
CA LEU A 83 13.27 -9.44 -15.47
C LEU A 83 14.06 -9.95 -16.66
N ALA A 84 15.37 -9.88 -16.54
CA ALA A 84 16.32 -10.58 -17.39
C ALA A 84 17.02 -11.64 -16.53
N PHE A 85 17.28 -12.80 -17.11
CA PHE A 85 17.93 -13.92 -16.43
C PHE A 85 19.17 -14.32 -17.20
N GLU A 86 20.25 -14.52 -16.47
CA GLU A 86 21.50 -15.08 -17.00
C GLU A 86 21.82 -16.36 -16.25
N LEU A 87 22.28 -17.37 -16.98
CA LEU A 87 22.71 -18.63 -16.39
C LEU A 87 24.05 -18.41 -15.69
N VAL A 88 24.07 -18.53 -14.36
CA VAL A 88 25.31 -18.42 -13.57
C VAL A 88 25.98 -19.78 -13.41
N THR A 89 25.21 -20.88 -13.39
CA THR A 89 25.73 -22.26 -13.32
C THR A 89 24.78 -23.25 -13.99
N GLY A 90 25.32 -24.22 -14.72
CA GLY A 90 24.63 -25.38 -15.29
C GLY A 90 25.64 -26.48 -15.59
#